data_AF-A0A7L6AMX6-F1
#
_entry.id   AF-A0A7L6AMX6-F1
#
_cell.length_a   1.000
_cell.length_b   1.000
_cell.length_c   1.000
_cell.angle_alpha   90.00
_cell.angle_beta   90.00
_cell.angle_gamma   90.00
#
_symmetry.space_group_name_H-M   'P 1'
#
loop_
_entity.id
_entity.type
_entity.pdbx_description
1 polymer ?
#
loop_
_entity_poly.entity_id
_entity_poly.type
_entity_poly.pdbx_seq_one_letter_code
_entity_poly.pdbx_strand_id
1 'polypeptide(L)'
;MNYILKVSGEAPVTATNGSDDAAALEDALASGDADNVSAKALLAAGISLAQTEADNCKATLATIYPAGVEHSVFPDRSAYMVSTSSRNLPLHAAGNNGSALVYSWIGDKEDGTRYAVLGTNVFSFTTANTDLKASTLNLLRWLLKRVGSADILHEKLTLLVPGYWDRASLSDWFAANGLSHQWTVSSDLALLNSGAFDLYLGDINRDVAEMRQAFGKGKPVLVFNNWYEPAEETLAEFGLSWSWYGGYRRRFFLSGRPVRPIFQY
;
A
#
# COMPACT_ATOMS: atom_id res chain seq x y z
N MET A 1 26.69 -13.86 8.91
CA MET A 1 25.29 -13.44 8.79
C MET A 1 25.16 -12.95 7.36
N ASN A 2 24.63 -13.77 6.46
CA ASN A 2 24.64 -13.48 5.03
C ASN A 2 23.37 -12.69 4.69
N TYR A 3 23.53 -11.45 4.27
CA TYR A 3 22.42 -10.63 3.78
C TYR A 3 22.27 -10.91 2.28
N ILE A 4 21.30 -11.75 1.92
CA ILE A 4 20.89 -11.91 0.53
C ILE A 4 19.98 -10.72 0.19
N LEU A 5 20.50 -9.77 -0.58
CA LEU A 5 19.72 -8.73 -1.25
C LEU A 5 18.89 -9.41 -2.35
N LYS A 6 17.71 -9.92 -1.99
CA LYS A 6 16.71 -10.34 -2.98
C LYS A 6 16.04 -9.10 -3.55
N VAL A 7 16.55 -8.64 -4.70
CA VAL A 7 15.89 -7.63 -5.53
C VAL A 7 14.69 -8.28 -6.17
N SER A 8 13.56 -7.58 -6.14
CA SER A 8 12.32 -8.08 -6.69
C SER A 8 11.69 -7.05 -7.62
N GLY A 9 11.44 -7.45 -8.86
CA GLY A 9 11.14 -6.54 -9.94
C GLY A 9 12.42 -6.22 -10.68
N GLU A 10 12.74 -7.05 -11.68
CA GLU A 10 13.95 -6.94 -12.50
C GLU A 10 13.96 -5.62 -13.26
N ALA A 11 14.75 -4.66 -12.77
CA ALA A 11 15.50 -3.77 -13.65
C ALA A 11 16.94 -4.27 -13.65
N PRO A 12 17.57 -4.55 -14.82
CA PRO A 12 18.96 -4.95 -14.86
C PRO A 12 19.83 -3.84 -14.27
N VAL A 13 20.71 -4.20 -13.34
CA VAL A 13 21.73 -3.30 -12.80
C VAL A 13 22.77 -3.06 -13.90
N THR A 14 22.55 -2.07 -14.76
CA THR A 14 23.56 -1.68 -15.73
C THR A 14 24.66 -0.88 -15.02
N ALA A 15 25.69 -1.58 -14.54
CA ALA A 15 26.91 -0.96 -14.08
C ALA A 15 27.59 -0.23 -15.25
N THR A 16 27.69 1.10 -15.16
CA THR A 16 28.30 1.96 -16.18
C THR A 16 29.82 2.07 -16.07
N ASN A 17 30.47 1.20 -15.28
CA ASN A 17 31.92 1.18 -15.09
C ASN A 17 32.43 -0.24 -15.35
N GLY A 18 33.44 -0.37 -16.23
CA GLY A 18 34.27 -1.57 -16.50
C GLY A 18 33.57 -2.93 -16.44
N SER A 19 33.48 -3.65 -17.56
CA SER A 19 32.84 -4.98 -17.67
C SER A 19 33.11 -5.95 -16.50
N ASP A 20 34.30 -5.86 -15.90
CA ASP A 20 34.77 -6.78 -14.86
C ASP A 20 34.14 -6.48 -13.48
N ASP A 21 33.91 -5.19 -13.15
CA ASP A 21 33.23 -4.80 -11.89
C ASP A 21 31.74 -5.18 -11.95
N ALA A 22 31.12 -5.13 -13.13
CA ALA A 22 29.74 -5.52 -13.34
C ALA A 22 29.53 -7.04 -13.16
N ALA A 23 30.40 -7.84 -13.81
CA ALA A 23 30.35 -9.29 -13.71
C ALA A 23 30.64 -9.79 -12.28
N ALA A 24 31.64 -9.21 -11.60
CA ALA A 24 31.95 -9.56 -10.21
C ALA A 24 30.79 -9.24 -9.26
N LEU A 25 30.06 -8.14 -9.50
CA LEU A 25 28.88 -7.79 -8.72
C LEU A 25 27.71 -8.78 -8.95
N GLU A 26 27.45 -9.17 -10.20
CA GLU A 26 26.42 -10.16 -10.52
C GLU A 26 26.74 -11.53 -9.89
N ASP A 27 27.99 -11.98 -10.00
CA ASP A 27 28.47 -13.21 -9.36
C ASP A 27 28.33 -13.12 -7.83
N ALA A 28 28.63 -11.97 -7.23
CA ALA A 28 28.47 -11.76 -5.79
C ALA A 28 27.01 -11.75 -5.34
N LEU A 29 26.10 -11.18 -6.13
CA LEU A 29 24.66 -11.22 -5.85
C LEU A 29 24.11 -12.64 -5.93
N ALA A 30 24.62 -13.45 -6.87
CA ALA A 30 24.21 -14.84 -7.06
C ALA A 30 24.80 -15.79 -5.99
N SER A 31 26.07 -15.63 -5.65
CA SER A 31 26.81 -16.51 -4.74
C SER A 31 26.76 -16.08 -3.27
N GLY A 32 26.51 -14.80 -3.00
CA GLY A 32 26.66 -14.18 -1.68
C GLY A 32 28.12 -13.88 -1.30
N ASP A 33 29.08 -14.06 -2.20
CA ASP A 33 30.51 -13.81 -1.99
C ASP A 33 30.93 -12.47 -2.62
N ALA A 34 31.37 -11.52 -1.80
CA ALA A 34 31.76 -10.18 -2.24
C ALA A 34 33.29 -9.97 -2.32
N ASP A 35 34.11 -11.03 -2.17
CA ASP A 35 35.57 -10.92 -2.07
C ASP A 35 36.20 -10.26 -3.32
N ASN A 36 35.56 -10.41 -4.48
CA ASN A 36 36.01 -9.84 -5.75
C ASN A 36 35.29 -8.54 -6.13
N VAL A 37 34.39 -8.02 -5.29
CA VAL A 37 33.65 -6.78 -5.58
C VAL A 37 34.35 -5.59 -4.95
N SER A 38 34.76 -4.63 -5.78
CA SER A 38 35.37 -3.42 -5.27
C SER A 38 34.37 -2.57 -4.47
N ALA A 39 34.84 -1.87 -3.43
CA ALA A 39 33.99 -0.95 -2.66
C ALA A 39 33.34 0.14 -3.54
N LYS A 40 34.04 0.53 -4.61
CA LYS A 40 33.53 1.47 -5.62
C LYS A 40 32.37 0.85 -6.42
N ALA A 41 32.48 -0.41 -6.84
CA ALA A 41 31.40 -1.11 -7.53
C ALA A 41 30.17 -1.28 -6.61
N LEU A 42 30.36 -1.64 -5.35
CA LEU A 42 29.29 -1.71 -4.35
C LEU A 42 28.59 -0.35 -4.16
N LEU A 43 29.36 0.73 -4.00
CA LEU A 43 28.80 2.07 -3.84
C LEU A 43 28.02 2.51 -5.09
N ALA A 44 28.57 2.28 -6.28
CA ALA A 44 27.91 2.63 -7.54
C ALA A 44 26.59 1.85 -7.73
N ALA A 45 26.60 0.55 -7.42
CA ALA A 45 25.40 -0.28 -7.45
C ALA A 45 24.35 0.19 -6.44
N GLY A 46 24.76 0.51 -5.22
CA GLY A 46 23.86 1.04 -4.19
C GLY A 46 23.22 2.37 -4.59
N ILE A 47 24.00 3.30 -5.16
CA ILE A 47 23.48 4.57 -5.70
C ILE A 47 22.50 4.32 -6.84
N SER A 48 22.85 3.45 -7.79
CA SER A 48 21.99 3.12 -8.92
C SER A 48 20.67 2.53 -8.44
N LEU A 49 20.70 1.58 -7.50
CA LEU A 49 19.51 0.94 -6.95
C LEU A 49 18.62 1.96 -6.22
N ALA A 50 19.21 2.82 -5.39
CA ALA A 50 18.48 3.86 -4.67
C ALA A 50 17.83 4.85 -5.64
N GLN A 51 18.53 5.22 -6.72
CA GLN A 51 18.01 6.13 -7.74
C GLN A 51 16.86 5.48 -8.53
N THR A 52 17.01 4.23 -8.97
CA THR A 52 15.95 3.48 -9.65
C THR A 52 14.71 3.36 -8.77
N GLU A 53 14.87 3.05 -7.48
CA GLU A 53 13.75 2.97 -6.55
C GLU A 53 13.06 4.32 -6.35
N ALA A 54 13.84 5.39 -6.19
CA ALA A 54 13.31 6.76 -6.08
C ALA A 54 12.53 7.17 -7.34
N ASP A 55 13.03 6.84 -8.53
CA ASP A 55 12.38 7.13 -9.80
C ASP A 55 11.08 6.32 -9.97
N ASN A 56 11.08 5.04 -9.58
CA ASN A 56 9.90 4.18 -9.57
C ASN A 56 8.82 4.70 -8.60
N CYS A 57 9.22 5.10 -7.40
CA CYS A 57 8.36 5.72 -6.41
C CYS A 57 7.72 7.00 -6.97
N LYS A 58 8.53 7.88 -7.58
CA LYS A 58 8.06 9.12 -8.19
C LYS A 58 7.09 8.88 -9.35
N ALA A 59 7.37 7.93 -10.23
CA ALA A 59 6.50 7.57 -11.34
C ALA A 59 5.16 7.00 -10.86
N THR A 60 5.20 6.16 -9.81
CA THR A 60 3.99 5.60 -9.19
C THR A 60 3.14 6.70 -8.56
N LEU A 61 3.72 7.58 -7.74
CA LEU A 61 3.01 8.69 -7.14
C LEU A 61 2.46 9.67 -8.18
N ALA A 62 3.19 9.93 -9.27
CA ALA A 62 2.69 10.77 -10.36
C ALA A 62 1.47 10.18 -11.07
N THR A 63 1.29 8.86 -11.05
CA THR A 63 0.08 8.20 -11.56
C THR A 63 -1.11 8.46 -10.65
N ILE A 64 -0.90 8.48 -9.32
CA ILE A 64 -1.97 8.66 -8.34
C ILE A 64 -2.30 10.15 -8.14
N TYR A 65 -1.28 10.99 -8.14
CA TYR A 65 -1.31 12.44 -7.90
C TYR A 65 -0.80 13.22 -9.12
N PRO A 66 -1.44 13.11 -10.30
CA PRO A 66 -0.94 13.76 -11.52
C PRO A 66 -0.96 15.29 -11.46
N ALA A 67 -1.78 15.87 -10.58
CA ALA A 67 -1.85 17.31 -10.33
C ALA A 67 -1.04 17.76 -9.10
N GLY A 68 -0.24 16.87 -8.51
CA GLY A 68 0.42 17.07 -7.22
C GLY A 68 -0.34 16.46 -6.04
N VAL A 69 0.33 16.40 -4.89
CA VAL A 69 -0.18 15.76 -3.67
C VAL A 69 -1.37 16.54 -3.12
N GLU A 70 -2.45 15.82 -2.83
CA GLU A 70 -3.65 16.39 -2.22
C GLU A 70 -3.48 16.53 -0.70
N HIS A 71 -4.12 17.54 -0.11
CA HIS A 71 -4.15 17.75 1.32
C HIS A 71 -5.55 17.50 1.86
N SER A 72 -5.68 16.65 2.87
CA SER A 72 -6.95 16.41 3.57
C SER A 72 -6.70 16.17 5.05
N VAL A 73 -7.75 16.39 5.86
CA VAL A 73 -7.74 16.08 7.29
C VAL A 73 -8.21 14.64 7.47
N PHE A 74 -7.30 13.78 7.92
CA PHE A 74 -7.64 12.42 8.31
C PHE A 74 -8.40 12.43 9.64
N PRO A 75 -9.42 11.57 9.82
CA PRO A 75 -10.09 11.45 11.11
C PRO A 75 -9.12 11.11 12.23
N ASP A 76 -9.36 11.63 13.44
CA ASP A 76 -8.50 11.39 14.62
C ASP A 76 -8.26 9.90 14.89
N ARG A 77 -9.20 9.03 14.52
CA ARG A 77 -9.14 7.57 14.65
C ARG A 77 -8.51 6.87 13.45
N SER A 78 -7.62 7.54 12.72
CA SER A 78 -6.86 6.88 11.66
C SER A 78 -5.69 6.10 12.24
N ALA A 79 -5.31 5.00 11.60
CA ALA A 79 -4.15 4.22 11.99
C ALA A 79 -2.86 4.75 11.35
N TYR A 80 -1.78 4.82 12.14
CA TYR A 80 -0.43 5.00 11.63
C TYR A 80 0.25 3.65 11.44
N MET A 81 0.90 3.48 10.30
CA MET A 81 1.55 2.24 9.93
C MET A 81 3.00 2.49 9.55
N VAL A 82 3.84 1.52 9.87
CA VAL A 82 5.26 1.44 9.53
C VAL A 82 5.45 0.26 8.60
N SER A 83 6.23 0.46 7.55
CA SER A 83 6.60 -0.62 6.65
C SER A 83 7.84 -1.37 7.14
N THR A 84 7.79 -2.68 6.98
CA THR A 84 8.92 -3.63 7.08
C THR A 84 9.34 -4.17 5.72
N SER A 85 8.66 -3.77 4.65
CA SER A 85 8.91 -4.17 3.27
C SER A 85 9.41 -2.97 2.44
N SER A 86 10.41 -3.21 1.59
CA SER A 86 10.89 -2.23 0.62
C SER A 86 9.91 -1.99 -0.54
N ARG A 87 8.89 -2.84 -0.70
CA ARG A 87 7.88 -2.72 -1.77
C ARG A 87 6.71 -1.81 -1.41
N ASN A 88 6.70 -1.29 -0.19
CA ASN A 88 5.66 -0.41 0.31
C ASN A 88 6.04 1.03 0.07
N LEU A 89 5.18 1.73 -0.64
CA LEU A 89 5.28 3.16 -0.89
C LEU A 89 4.26 3.90 0.00
N PRO A 90 4.70 4.91 0.77
CA PRO A 90 3.77 5.73 1.55
C PRO A 90 2.86 6.53 0.60
N LEU A 91 1.55 6.48 0.87
CA LEU A 91 0.53 7.16 0.07
C LEU A 91 0.01 8.43 0.77
N HIS A 92 -0.39 8.29 2.03
CA HIS A 92 -0.90 9.39 2.85
C HIS A 92 -0.02 9.56 4.07
N ALA A 93 0.53 10.76 4.30
CA ALA A 93 1.41 11.03 5.42
C ALA A 93 1.21 12.45 5.97
N ALA A 94 1.50 12.62 7.26
CA ALA A 94 1.60 13.92 7.92
C ALA A 94 2.99 14.14 8.49
N GLY A 95 3.49 15.38 8.43
CA GLY A 95 4.70 15.78 9.14
C GLY A 95 4.43 15.86 10.64
N ASN A 96 5.33 15.30 11.44
CA ASN A 96 5.27 15.32 12.90
C ASN A 96 6.66 15.48 13.51
N ASN A 97 7.03 16.72 13.88
CA ASN A 97 8.25 17.06 14.65
C ASN A 97 9.51 16.29 14.21
N GLY A 98 9.81 16.27 12.91
CA GLY A 98 10.98 15.61 12.34
C GLY A 98 10.79 14.15 11.90
N SER A 99 9.59 13.58 12.08
CA SER A 99 9.20 12.26 11.58
C SER A 99 7.94 12.34 10.72
N ALA A 100 7.77 11.42 9.77
CA ALA A 100 6.53 11.30 9.02
C ALA A 100 5.62 10.25 9.69
N LEU A 101 4.37 10.61 9.94
CA LEU A 101 3.31 9.67 10.31
C LEU A 101 2.62 9.22 9.03
N VAL A 102 2.79 7.95 8.66
CA VAL A 102 2.20 7.40 7.43
C VAL A 102 0.90 6.69 7.75
N TYR A 103 -0.19 7.15 7.14
CA TYR A 103 -1.54 6.62 7.30
C TYR A 103 -1.89 5.58 6.26
N SER A 104 -1.23 5.56 5.11
CA SER A 104 -1.63 4.66 4.02
C SER A 104 -0.42 4.24 3.22
N TRP A 105 -0.48 3.01 2.72
CA TRP A 105 0.58 2.38 1.98
C TRP A 105 0.01 1.71 0.73
N ILE A 106 0.81 1.68 -0.32
CA ILE A 106 0.53 0.88 -1.51
C ILE A 106 1.75 0.02 -1.81
N GLY A 107 1.55 -1.07 -2.54
CA GLY A 107 2.67 -1.91 -2.97
C GLY A 107 2.25 -3.03 -3.90
N ASP A 108 3.22 -3.82 -4.31
CA ASP A 108 3.05 -4.99 -5.16
C ASP A 108 3.55 -6.24 -4.44
N LYS A 109 2.85 -7.36 -4.64
CA LYS A 109 3.31 -8.69 -4.24
C LYS A 109 4.39 -9.20 -5.21
N GLU A 110 5.00 -10.34 -4.88
CA GLU A 110 6.02 -10.99 -5.72
C GLU A 110 5.53 -11.30 -7.14
N ASP A 111 4.27 -11.68 -7.28
CA ASP A 111 3.60 -11.96 -8.55
C ASP A 111 3.12 -10.69 -9.29
N GLY A 112 3.42 -9.50 -8.75
CA GLY A 112 2.97 -8.22 -9.28
C GLY A 112 1.51 -7.89 -8.99
N THR A 113 0.84 -8.62 -8.09
CA THR A 113 -0.50 -8.26 -7.62
C THR A 113 -0.43 -7.01 -6.75
N ARG A 114 -1.20 -5.97 -7.11
CA ARG A 114 -1.19 -4.67 -6.42
C ARG A 114 -2.07 -4.65 -5.18
N TYR A 115 -1.65 -3.91 -4.17
CA TYR A 115 -2.47 -3.67 -3.00
C TYR A 115 -2.39 -2.24 -2.46
N ALA A 116 -3.39 -1.89 -1.67
CA ALA A 116 -3.44 -0.67 -0.89
C ALA A 116 -3.96 -0.94 0.52
N VAL A 117 -3.35 -0.28 1.51
CA VAL A 117 -3.74 -0.32 2.91
C VAL A 117 -4.01 1.10 3.37
N LEU A 118 -5.25 1.42 3.66
CA LEU A 118 -5.68 2.75 4.06
C LEU A 118 -5.96 2.79 5.57
N GLY A 119 -5.29 3.68 6.30
CA GLY A 119 -5.48 3.86 7.74
C GLY A 119 -6.85 4.43 8.12
N THR A 120 -7.71 4.74 7.15
CA THR A 120 -9.08 5.20 7.32
C THR A 120 -9.96 4.76 6.14
N ASN A 121 -11.28 4.71 6.34
CA ASN A 121 -12.25 4.40 5.29
C ASN A 121 -12.58 5.62 4.42
N VAL A 122 -11.83 5.81 3.34
CA VAL A 122 -12.02 6.91 2.36
C VAL A 122 -13.33 6.85 1.55
N PHE A 123 -14.22 5.89 1.83
CA PHE A 123 -15.54 5.78 1.20
C PHE A 123 -16.67 6.26 2.11
N SER A 124 -16.47 6.29 3.43
CA SER A 124 -17.54 6.65 4.39
C SER A 124 -17.41 8.05 5.00
N PHE A 125 -16.27 8.74 4.86
CA PHE A 125 -15.99 10.00 5.54
C PHE A 125 -16.13 11.21 4.61
N THR A 126 -17.18 12.02 4.75
CA THR A 126 -17.56 13.07 3.78
C THR A 126 -16.43 14.02 3.37
N THR A 127 -15.60 14.47 4.32
CA THR A 127 -14.46 15.36 4.03
C THR A 127 -13.38 14.63 3.23
N ALA A 128 -12.89 13.48 3.72
CA ALA A 128 -11.89 12.68 3.02
C ALA A 128 -12.40 12.19 1.65
N ASN A 129 -13.66 11.76 1.58
CA ASN A 129 -14.33 11.34 0.35
C ASN A 129 -14.29 12.43 -0.74
N THR A 130 -14.40 13.71 -0.34
CA THR A 130 -14.44 14.85 -1.25
C THR A 130 -13.02 15.29 -1.62
N ASP A 131 -12.16 15.50 -0.63
CA ASP A 131 -10.81 16.01 -0.83
C ASP A 131 -9.92 15.00 -1.57
N LEU A 132 -10.08 13.70 -1.28
CA LEU A 132 -9.26 12.62 -1.82
C LEU A 132 -9.92 11.90 -3.01
N LYS A 133 -10.98 12.48 -3.59
CA LYS A 133 -11.74 11.85 -4.67
C LYS A 133 -10.84 11.46 -5.84
N ALA A 134 -10.07 12.42 -6.37
CA ALA A 134 -9.30 12.20 -7.59
C ALA A 134 -8.14 11.22 -7.35
N SER A 135 -7.40 11.37 -6.26
CA SER A 135 -6.37 10.39 -5.87
C SER A 135 -6.94 9.01 -5.58
N THR A 136 -8.12 8.89 -4.96
CA THR A 136 -8.78 7.58 -4.75
C THR A 136 -9.14 6.92 -6.07
N LEU A 137 -9.70 7.65 -7.04
CA LEU A 137 -9.97 7.12 -8.37
C LEU A 137 -8.69 6.67 -9.09
N ASN A 138 -7.62 7.44 -8.99
CA ASN A 138 -6.33 7.08 -9.59
C ASN A 138 -5.66 5.91 -8.88
N LEU A 139 -5.83 5.79 -7.56
CA LEU A 139 -5.41 4.61 -6.80
C LEU A 139 -6.12 3.36 -7.29
N LEU A 140 -7.44 3.41 -7.49
CA LEU A 140 -8.20 2.28 -8.03
C LEU A 140 -7.74 1.91 -9.45
N ARG A 141 -7.47 2.90 -10.31
CA ARG A 141 -6.86 2.67 -11.63
C ARG A 141 -5.50 2.00 -11.52
N TRP A 142 -4.65 2.49 -10.62
CA TRP A 142 -3.35 1.92 -10.38
C TRP A 142 -3.47 0.46 -9.91
N LEU A 143 -4.32 0.15 -8.92
CA LEU A 143 -4.57 -1.22 -8.46
C LEU A 143 -4.97 -2.16 -9.61
N LEU A 144 -5.83 -1.68 -10.51
CA LEU A 144 -6.34 -2.44 -11.66
C LEU A 144 -5.41 -2.42 -12.90
N LYS A 145 -4.21 -1.82 -12.77
CA LYS A 145 -3.22 -1.68 -13.85
C LYS A 145 -3.77 -0.95 -15.09
N ARG A 146 -4.66 0.03 -14.88
CA ARG A 146 -5.24 0.88 -15.93
C ARG A 146 -4.50 2.21 -16.03
N VAL A 147 -3.38 2.25 -16.76
CA VAL A 147 -2.59 3.47 -16.97
C VAL A 147 -3.05 4.17 -18.26
N GLY A 148 -3.31 5.48 -18.19
CA GLY A 148 -3.49 6.33 -19.37
C GLY A 148 -4.90 6.42 -19.95
N SER A 149 -5.93 5.86 -19.30
CA SER A 149 -7.31 5.90 -19.82
C SER A 149 -8.26 6.64 -18.87
N ALA A 150 -9.22 7.38 -19.45
CA ALA A 150 -10.41 7.86 -18.73
C ALA A 150 -11.37 6.70 -18.35
N ASP A 151 -10.97 5.45 -18.65
CA ASP A 151 -11.87 4.36 -19.02
C ASP A 151 -12.38 3.54 -17.84
N ILE A 152 -11.71 3.57 -16.67
CA ILE A 152 -12.23 2.88 -15.48
C ILE A 152 -13.64 3.36 -15.10
N LEU A 153 -13.97 4.61 -15.43
CA LEU A 153 -15.30 5.21 -15.17
C LEU A 153 -16.38 4.65 -16.12
N HIS A 154 -15.97 3.98 -17.20
CA HIS A 154 -16.81 3.41 -18.25
C HIS A 154 -16.65 1.88 -18.38
N GLU A 155 -15.71 1.27 -17.66
CA GLU A 155 -15.51 -0.17 -17.57
C GLU A 155 -16.53 -0.82 -16.63
N LYS A 156 -17.05 -1.98 -17.06
CA LYS A 156 -17.87 -2.83 -16.19
C LYS A 156 -16.98 -3.58 -15.22
N LEU A 157 -16.96 -3.14 -13.97
CA LEU A 157 -16.12 -3.72 -12.92
C LEU A 157 -16.95 -4.40 -11.84
N THR A 158 -16.43 -5.49 -11.29
CA THR A 158 -17.01 -6.20 -10.16
C THR A 158 -16.13 -6.04 -8.95
N LEU A 159 -16.64 -5.35 -7.93
CA LEU A 159 -15.98 -5.14 -6.66
C LEU A 159 -16.53 -6.14 -5.66
N LEU A 160 -15.65 -6.99 -5.15
CA LEU A 160 -16.00 -7.95 -4.13
C LEU A 160 -15.77 -7.33 -2.76
N VAL A 161 -16.81 -7.35 -1.93
CA VAL A 161 -16.82 -6.83 -0.56
C VAL A 161 -17.31 -7.90 0.40
N PRO A 162 -16.77 -7.99 1.62
CA PRO A 162 -17.31 -8.88 2.65
C PRO A 162 -18.76 -8.56 2.97
N GLY A 163 -19.55 -9.60 3.25
CA GLY A 163 -21.01 -9.47 3.45
C GLY A 163 -21.44 -8.65 4.66
N TYR A 164 -20.55 -8.39 5.62
CA TYR A 164 -20.84 -7.57 6.80
C TYR A 164 -20.52 -6.08 6.61
N TRP A 165 -19.86 -5.69 5.52
CA TRP A 165 -19.48 -4.29 5.30
C TRP A 165 -20.69 -3.47 4.85
N ASP A 166 -20.73 -2.20 5.26
CA ASP A 166 -21.75 -1.24 4.84
C ASP A 166 -21.59 -0.89 3.35
N ARG A 167 -22.24 -1.70 2.52
CA ARG A 167 -22.31 -1.51 1.07
C ARG A 167 -22.99 -0.21 0.70
N ALA A 168 -23.87 0.34 1.54
CA ALA A 168 -24.59 1.57 1.23
C ALA A 168 -23.61 2.75 1.13
N SER A 169 -22.72 2.93 2.11
CA SER A 169 -21.69 3.98 2.06
C SER A 169 -20.80 3.91 0.81
N LEU A 170 -20.39 2.69 0.41
CA LEU A 170 -19.61 2.50 -0.81
C LEU A 170 -20.44 2.80 -2.08
N SER A 171 -21.67 2.30 -2.15
CA SER A 171 -22.59 2.56 -3.26
C SER A 171 -22.94 4.04 -3.38
N ASP A 172 -23.13 4.74 -2.27
CA ASP A 172 -23.37 6.19 -2.21
C ASP A 172 -22.16 6.97 -2.70
N TRP A 173 -20.96 6.56 -2.28
CA TRP A 173 -19.72 7.13 -2.81
C TRP A 173 -19.62 6.92 -4.33
N PHE A 174 -19.94 5.72 -4.85
CA PHE A 174 -19.97 5.50 -6.30
C PHE A 174 -21.02 6.34 -7.02
N ALA A 175 -22.23 6.45 -6.47
CA ALA A 175 -23.29 7.26 -7.04
C ALA A 175 -22.91 8.74 -7.08
N ALA A 176 -22.38 9.29 -5.98
CA ALA A 176 -21.90 10.66 -5.88
C ALA A 176 -20.75 10.97 -6.85
N ASN A 177 -20.04 9.93 -7.30
CA ASN A 177 -18.92 10.04 -8.22
C ASN A 177 -19.24 9.59 -9.66
N GLY A 178 -20.52 9.34 -9.97
CA GLY A 178 -20.97 8.98 -11.33
C GLY A 178 -20.57 7.57 -11.79
N LEU A 179 -20.25 6.67 -10.85
CA LEU A 179 -19.75 5.32 -11.11
C LEU A 179 -20.85 4.23 -11.05
N SER A 180 -22.02 4.58 -10.53
CA SER A 180 -23.10 3.63 -10.16
C SER A 180 -23.66 2.80 -11.31
N HIS A 181 -23.46 3.20 -12.57
CA HIS A 181 -23.97 2.47 -13.73
C HIS A 181 -22.98 1.44 -14.30
N GLN A 182 -21.73 1.45 -13.85
CA GLN A 182 -20.66 0.64 -14.44
C GLN A 182 -20.12 -0.38 -13.44
N TRP A 183 -20.14 -0.09 -12.15
CA TRP A 183 -19.51 -0.95 -11.14
C TRP A 183 -20.55 -1.72 -10.33
N THR A 184 -20.34 -3.02 -10.22
CA THR A 184 -21.15 -3.93 -9.42
C THR A 184 -20.46 -4.19 -8.09
N VAL A 185 -21.11 -3.86 -6.98
CA VAL A 185 -20.67 -4.24 -5.63
C VAL A 185 -21.34 -5.55 -5.24
N SER A 186 -20.55 -6.60 -5.05
CA SER A 186 -21.04 -7.94 -4.70
C SER A 186 -20.41 -8.43 -3.40
N SER A 187 -21.18 -9.17 -2.62
CA SER A 187 -20.70 -9.94 -1.47
C SER A 187 -20.84 -11.44 -1.67
N ASP A 188 -20.98 -11.87 -2.92
CA ASP A 188 -21.10 -13.28 -3.28
C ASP A 188 -19.74 -13.98 -3.19
N LEU A 189 -19.59 -14.85 -2.18
CA LEU A 189 -18.39 -15.65 -1.97
C LEU A 189 -18.08 -16.60 -3.14
N ALA A 190 -19.05 -16.92 -4.01
CA ALA A 190 -18.77 -17.67 -5.23
C ALA A 190 -17.82 -16.91 -6.18
N LEU A 191 -17.85 -15.57 -6.17
CA LEU A 191 -16.91 -14.74 -6.93
C LEU A 191 -15.50 -14.86 -6.36
N LEU A 192 -15.35 -14.91 -5.03
CA LEU A 192 -14.06 -15.13 -4.37
C LEU A 192 -13.45 -16.48 -4.78
N ASN A 193 -14.26 -17.52 -4.75
CA ASN A 193 -13.85 -18.88 -5.09
C ASN A 193 -13.44 -19.02 -6.56
N SER A 194 -14.19 -18.38 -7.47
CA SER A 194 -13.94 -18.43 -8.91
C SER A 194 -12.87 -17.43 -9.38
N GLY A 195 -12.64 -16.35 -8.65
CA GLY A 195 -11.82 -15.22 -9.11
C GLY A 195 -12.56 -14.29 -10.10
N ALA A 196 -13.88 -14.42 -10.23
CA ALA A 196 -14.70 -13.61 -11.15
C ALA A 196 -15.04 -12.21 -10.58
N PHE A 197 -14.02 -11.49 -10.11
CA PHE A 197 -14.11 -10.11 -9.63
C PHE A 197 -12.85 -9.34 -10.04
N ASP A 198 -12.89 -8.01 -10.01
CA ASP A 198 -11.78 -7.16 -10.45
C ASP A 198 -10.93 -6.63 -9.30
N LEU A 199 -11.56 -6.32 -8.16
CA LEU A 199 -10.91 -5.80 -6.96
C LEU A 199 -11.61 -6.33 -5.71
N TYR A 200 -10.83 -6.77 -4.74
CA TYR A 200 -11.33 -7.07 -3.40
C TYR A 200 -11.16 -5.85 -2.49
N LEU A 201 -12.23 -5.45 -1.80
CA LEU A 201 -12.24 -4.36 -0.84
C LEU A 201 -12.60 -4.90 0.55
N GLY A 202 -11.74 -4.71 1.55
CA GLY A 202 -11.93 -5.30 2.88
C GLY A 202 -11.62 -4.36 4.06
N ASP A 203 -11.98 -4.78 5.27
CA ASP A 203 -11.61 -4.11 6.51
C ASP A 203 -10.30 -4.69 7.05
N ILE A 204 -9.35 -3.86 7.46
CA ILE A 204 -8.07 -4.30 8.03
C ILE A 204 -8.27 -5.23 9.24
N ASN A 205 -9.36 -5.06 9.98
CA ASN A 205 -9.61 -5.80 11.22
C ASN A 205 -10.27 -7.16 10.99
N ARG A 206 -10.55 -7.53 9.74
CA ARG A 206 -11.34 -8.70 9.39
C ARG A 206 -10.80 -9.39 8.13
N ASP A 207 -11.16 -10.65 7.95
CA ASP A 207 -11.03 -11.41 6.70
C ASP A 207 -9.64 -11.53 6.07
N VAL A 208 -8.60 -11.74 6.89
CA VAL A 208 -7.28 -12.10 6.36
C VAL A 208 -7.34 -13.33 5.44
N ALA A 209 -8.26 -14.26 5.69
CA ALA A 209 -8.45 -15.46 4.87
C ALA A 209 -9.02 -15.14 3.48
N GLU A 210 -10.07 -14.31 3.39
CA GLU A 210 -10.65 -13.93 2.10
C GLU A 210 -9.67 -13.07 1.28
N MET A 211 -8.94 -12.19 1.97
CA MET A 211 -7.87 -11.40 1.36
C MET A 211 -6.74 -12.28 0.80
N ARG A 212 -6.23 -13.24 1.60
CA ARG A 212 -5.24 -14.22 1.13
C ARG A 212 -5.78 -15.01 -0.07
N GLN A 213 -7.06 -15.36 -0.06
CA GLN A 213 -7.69 -16.03 -1.19
C GLN A 213 -7.74 -15.13 -2.43
N ALA A 214 -8.08 -13.84 -2.29
CA ALA A 214 -8.04 -12.87 -3.38
C ALA A 214 -6.64 -12.73 -3.99
N PHE A 215 -5.61 -12.63 -3.14
CA PHE A 215 -4.21 -12.69 -3.60
C PHE A 215 -3.89 -14.00 -4.31
N GLY A 216 -4.36 -15.15 -3.81
CA GLY A 216 -4.23 -16.44 -4.48
C GLY A 216 -4.94 -16.53 -5.84
N LYS A 217 -5.80 -15.56 -6.17
CA LYS A 217 -6.42 -15.39 -7.51
C LYS A 217 -5.70 -14.34 -8.37
N GLY A 218 -4.59 -13.76 -7.90
CA GLY A 218 -3.87 -12.67 -8.56
C GLY A 218 -4.70 -11.38 -8.64
N LYS A 219 -5.65 -11.19 -7.71
CA LYS A 219 -6.56 -10.04 -7.71
C LYS A 219 -6.05 -8.94 -6.79
N PRO A 220 -6.15 -7.67 -7.21
CA PRO A 220 -5.75 -6.58 -6.35
C PRO A 220 -6.64 -6.52 -5.10
N VAL A 221 -6.06 -5.97 -4.04
CA VAL A 221 -6.68 -5.87 -2.71
C VAL A 221 -6.54 -4.42 -2.22
N LEU A 222 -7.64 -3.81 -1.79
CA LEU A 222 -7.61 -2.59 -1.00
C LEU A 222 -8.27 -2.87 0.34
N VAL A 223 -7.51 -2.70 1.42
CA VAL A 223 -8.06 -2.77 2.78
C VAL A 223 -8.03 -1.40 3.43
N PHE A 224 -9.00 -1.13 4.32
CA PHE A 224 -9.06 0.12 5.06
C PHE A 224 -9.46 -0.10 6.51
N ASN A 225 -9.11 0.86 7.37
CA ASN A 225 -9.49 0.79 8.79
C ASN A 225 -10.86 1.44 9.05
N ASN A 226 -11.78 0.68 9.64
CA ASN A 226 -13.06 1.20 10.13
C ASN A 226 -13.07 1.37 11.66
N TRP A 227 -12.33 2.35 12.18
CA TRP A 227 -12.49 2.77 13.58
C TRP A 227 -12.13 1.73 14.66
N TYR A 228 -11.34 0.71 14.33
CA TYR A 228 -10.81 -0.24 15.31
C TYR A 228 -9.28 -0.32 15.25
N GLU A 229 -8.70 -0.93 16.28
CA GLU A 229 -7.27 -1.21 16.35
C GLU A 229 -6.89 -2.21 15.25
N PRO A 230 -6.01 -1.82 14.29
CA PRO A 230 -5.65 -2.67 13.15
C PRO A 230 -5.21 -4.07 13.56
N ALA A 231 -5.80 -5.10 12.94
CA ALA A 231 -5.35 -6.48 13.17
C ALA A 231 -3.91 -6.67 12.66
N GLU A 232 -3.00 -7.01 13.57
CA GLU A 232 -1.57 -7.22 13.25
C GLU A 232 -1.37 -8.30 12.19
N GLU A 233 -2.13 -9.40 12.24
CA GLU A 233 -2.03 -10.48 11.25
C GLU A 233 -2.36 -9.98 9.84
N THR A 234 -3.40 -9.16 9.69
CA THR A 234 -3.77 -8.57 8.40
C THR A 234 -2.69 -7.63 7.90
N LEU A 235 -2.12 -6.78 8.76
CA LEU A 235 -1.05 -5.86 8.37
C LEU A 235 0.25 -6.60 7.99
N ALA A 236 0.57 -7.70 8.67
CA ALA A 236 1.74 -8.52 8.37
C ALA A 236 1.72 -9.07 6.95
N GLU A 237 0.54 -9.37 6.39
CA GLU A 237 0.39 -9.76 4.98
C GLU A 237 0.93 -8.71 4.01
N PHE A 238 0.88 -7.43 4.38
CA PHE A 238 1.39 -6.33 3.58
C PHE A 238 2.82 -5.91 3.98
N GLY A 239 3.47 -6.63 4.89
CA GLY A 239 4.74 -6.20 5.49
C GLY A 239 4.59 -4.90 6.26
N LEU A 240 3.45 -4.68 6.92
CA LEU A 240 3.16 -3.50 7.73
C LEU A 240 3.01 -3.90 9.21
N SER A 241 3.31 -2.94 10.07
CA SER A 241 2.93 -2.95 11.49
C SER A 241 2.30 -1.60 11.83
N TRP A 242 1.35 -1.53 12.76
CA TRP A 242 0.81 -0.24 13.19
C TRP A 242 1.58 0.30 14.41
N SER A 243 1.74 1.61 14.48
CA SER A 243 2.45 2.29 15.57
C SER A 243 1.53 3.06 16.51
N TRP A 244 0.34 3.44 16.04
CA TRP A 244 -0.70 4.08 16.85
C TRP A 244 -2.07 4.02 16.17
N TYR A 245 -3.12 4.03 16.99
CA TYR A 245 -4.51 4.12 16.57
C TYR A 245 -5.27 5.07 17.51
N GLY A 246 -5.98 6.06 16.96
CA GLY A 246 -6.60 7.16 17.72
C GLY A 246 -7.86 6.87 18.52
N GLY A 247 -7.98 5.67 19.08
CA GLY A 247 -9.03 5.31 20.03
C GLY A 247 -8.73 5.81 21.44
N TYR A 248 -9.79 6.12 22.21
CA TYR A 248 -9.77 6.52 23.63
C TYR A 248 -8.58 5.96 24.42
N ARG A 249 -7.93 6.83 25.21
CA ARG A 249 -6.92 6.48 26.23
C ARG A 249 -7.36 5.28 27.09
N ARG A 250 -7.17 4.05 26.62
CA ARG A 250 -6.95 2.93 27.52
C ARG A 250 -5.52 3.10 27.99
N ARG A 251 -5.36 3.38 29.29
CA ARG A 251 -4.07 3.28 29.97
C ARG A 251 -3.59 1.85 29.74
N PHE A 252 -2.74 1.63 28.75
CA PHE A 252 -1.97 0.39 28.65
C PHE A 252 -1.02 0.39 29.84
N PHE A 253 -1.33 -0.43 30.84
CA PHE A 253 -0.37 -0.83 31.86
C PHE A 253 0.46 -1.96 31.28
N LEU A 254 1.61 -1.62 30.70
CA LEU A 254 2.70 -2.58 30.51
C LEU A 254 3.68 -2.36 31.67
N SER A 255 3.82 -3.39 32.51
CA SER A 255 4.85 -3.54 33.56
C SER A 255 5.16 -2.28 34.40
N GLY A 256 4.17 -1.80 35.16
CA GLY A 256 4.43 -1.10 36.42
C GLY A 256 5.00 0.33 36.36
N ARG A 257 5.17 0.98 35.20
CA ARG A 257 5.43 2.42 35.16
C ARG A 257 4.67 3.12 34.03
N PRO A 258 3.92 4.19 34.33
CA PRO A 258 3.24 4.96 33.30
C PRO A 258 4.26 5.72 32.45
N VAL A 259 4.34 5.40 31.16
CA VAL A 259 4.93 6.30 30.16
C VAL A 259 3.90 7.38 29.87
N ARG A 260 4.15 8.60 30.35
CA ARG A 260 3.36 9.77 29.96
C ARG A 260 3.83 10.21 28.57
N PRO A 261 2.97 10.26 27.55
CA PRO A 261 3.30 11.04 26.37
C PRO A 261 3.19 12.53 26.72
N ILE A 262 4.28 13.26 26.52
CA ILE A 262 4.33 14.72 26.63
C ILE A 262 3.71 15.27 25.35
N PHE A 263 2.40 15.49 25.37
CA PHE A 263 1.73 16.39 24.44
C PHE A 263 1.34 17.63 25.25
N GLN A 264 2.07 18.72 25.07
CA GLN A 264 1.62 20.06 25.44
C GLN A 264 1.10 20.73 24.16
N TYR A 265 -0.10 21.30 24.26
CA TYR A 265 -0.73 22.15 23.25
C TYR A 265 0.08 23.42 22.98
#